data_AF-A0A128EG20-F1
#
_entry.id   AF-A0A128EG20-F1
#
_cell.length_a   1.000
_cell.length_b   1.000
_cell.length_c   1.000
_cell.angle_alpha   90.00
_cell.angle_beta   90.00
_cell.angle_gamma   90.00
#
_symmetry.space_group_name_H-M   'P 1'
#
loop_
_entity.id
_entity.type
_entity.pdbx_description
1 polymer ?
#
loop_
_entity_poly.entity_id
_entity_poly.type
_entity_poly.pdbx_seq_one_letter_code
_entity_poly.pdbx_strand_id
1 'polypeptide(L)'
;MKTSRLGLLEIEVVDKLDEIEISKFNHEFLKKGNILYSDEIKIIVFKSGLAKLSFFEDGEEFIIYHLSKNNITILDETCAIEILEDSEIYSMKIESLDELFKNAKFSNAYFKTLTNIVVVQRQIIKSILFENAKGRIASFLIELANEQNLNQNGYKYIFLPFSLKVLSSFVGLKRQSASTAFNELIKDGILRKITQHEFLIIDYKKLESYKN
;
A
#
# COMPACT_ATOMS: atom_id res chain seq x y z
N MET A 1 -10.81 9.21 -1.90
CA MET A 1 -10.44 8.32 -0.78
C MET A 1 -9.38 7.39 -1.33
N LYS A 2 -8.18 7.35 -0.75
CA LYS A 2 -7.15 6.45 -1.24
C LYS A 2 -7.55 5.02 -0.88
N THR A 3 -7.57 4.11 -1.85
CA THR A 3 -8.03 2.71 -1.71
C THR A 3 -7.11 1.76 -2.45
N SER A 4 -5.83 2.14 -2.54
CA SER A 4 -4.80 1.45 -3.29
C SER A 4 -3.71 0.93 -2.35
N ARG A 5 -2.72 0.28 -2.93
CA ARG A 5 -1.51 -0.22 -2.28
C ARG A 5 -0.53 0.89 -1.91
N LEU A 6 -0.65 2.09 -2.46
CA LEU A 6 0.23 3.23 -2.12
C LEU A 6 -0.47 4.27 -1.25
N GLY A 7 -1.79 4.23 -1.25
CA GLY A 7 -2.64 5.01 -0.40
C GLY A 7 -3.77 4.12 0.09
N LEU A 8 -3.51 3.43 1.21
CA LEU A 8 -4.58 2.75 1.91
C LEU A 8 -5.62 3.77 2.40
N LEU A 9 -6.78 3.25 2.78
CA LEU A 9 -7.83 4.06 3.37
C LEU A 9 -7.30 4.80 4.62
N GLU A 10 -7.20 6.12 4.50
CA GLU A 10 -6.83 7.04 5.57
C GLU A 10 -8.08 7.42 6.36
N ILE A 11 -8.15 7.03 7.62
CA ILE A 11 -9.23 7.42 8.53
C ILE A 11 -8.62 7.90 9.85
N GLU A 12 -9.01 9.11 10.27
CA GLU A 12 -8.65 9.72 11.56
C GLU A 12 -9.36 8.98 12.70
N VAL A 13 -8.89 7.77 13.01
CA VAL A 13 -9.48 6.90 14.03
C VAL A 13 -9.11 7.34 15.44
N VAL A 14 -7.89 7.82 15.64
CA VAL A 14 -7.43 8.36 16.94
C VAL A 14 -8.30 9.54 17.37
N ASP A 15 -8.71 10.39 16.43
CA ASP A 15 -9.58 11.55 16.69
C ASP A 15 -11.04 11.14 17.06
N LYS A 16 -11.38 9.84 17.00
CA LYS A 16 -12.66 9.29 17.45
C LYS A 16 -12.61 8.70 18.85
N LEU A 17 -11.42 8.69 19.47
CA LEU A 17 -11.17 8.13 20.79
C LEU A 17 -11.04 9.25 21.83
N ASP A 18 -11.45 8.96 23.07
CA ASP A 18 -11.17 9.82 24.21
C ASP A 18 -9.75 9.56 24.80
N GLU A 19 -9.32 10.38 25.77
CA GLU A 19 -7.99 10.27 26.38
C GLU A 19 -7.75 8.92 27.07
N ILE A 20 -8.80 8.33 27.65
CA ILE A 20 -8.72 7.04 28.34
C ILE A 20 -8.54 5.94 27.30
N GLU A 21 -9.29 5.99 26.21
CA GLU A 21 -9.17 5.06 25.09
C GLU A 21 -7.80 5.15 24.40
N ILE A 22 -7.28 6.37 24.18
CA ILE A 22 -5.94 6.58 23.60
C ILE A 22 -4.85 6.01 24.52
N SER A 23 -5.01 6.14 25.84
CA SER A 23 -4.03 5.62 26.82
C SER A 23 -3.84 4.10 26.79
N LYS A 24 -4.76 3.35 26.13
CA LYS A 24 -4.66 1.90 25.93
C LYS A 24 -3.72 1.50 24.80
N PHE A 25 -3.35 2.44 23.94
CA PHE A 25 -2.36 2.21 22.91
C PHE A 25 -0.96 2.45 23.45
N ASN A 26 -0.02 1.59 23.06
CA ASN A 26 1.39 1.91 23.16
C ASN A 26 1.71 2.98 22.11
N HIS A 27 2.41 4.03 22.52
CA HIS A 27 2.75 5.16 21.64
C HIS A 27 4.26 5.18 21.40
N GLU A 28 4.67 5.05 20.15
CA GLU A 28 6.07 4.84 19.77
C GLU A 28 6.52 5.84 18.70
N PHE A 29 7.76 6.32 18.86
CA PHE A 29 8.47 7.11 17.85
C PHE A 29 9.56 6.24 17.24
N LEU A 30 9.48 6.03 15.93
CA LEU A 30 10.36 5.13 15.19
C LEU A 30 11.18 5.91 14.18
N LYS A 31 12.45 5.55 14.07
CA LYS A 31 13.37 6.16 13.10
C LYS A 31 13.33 5.42 11.77
N LYS A 32 13.61 6.17 10.70
CA LYS A 32 13.84 5.59 9.38
C LYS A 32 14.79 4.40 9.45
N GLY A 33 14.41 3.29 8.83
CA GLY A 33 15.15 2.04 8.79
C GLY A 33 14.81 1.07 9.93
N ASN A 34 14.00 1.47 10.91
CA ASN A 34 13.46 0.51 11.87
C ASN A 34 12.54 -0.50 11.17
N ILE A 35 12.59 -1.76 11.63
CA ILE A 35 11.72 -2.84 11.16
C ILE A 35 10.98 -3.40 12.37
N LEU A 36 9.65 -3.46 12.27
CA LEU A 36 8.80 -4.07 13.28
C LEU A 36 8.45 -5.49 12.86
N TYR A 37 8.59 -6.40 13.81
CA TYR A 37 8.12 -7.78 13.76
C TYR A 37 7.17 -8.02 14.93
N SER A 38 6.35 -9.05 14.85
CA SER A 38 5.45 -9.43 15.94
C SER A 38 5.20 -10.92 15.93
N ASP A 39 5.32 -11.57 17.10
CA ASP A 39 4.94 -12.97 17.30
C ASP A 39 3.44 -13.12 17.63
N GLU A 40 2.70 -12.01 17.61
CA GLU A 40 1.28 -11.91 17.93
C GLU A 40 0.60 -10.91 17.00
N ILE A 41 -0.73 -10.95 16.92
CA ILE A 41 -1.49 -10.01 16.08
C ILE A 41 -1.58 -8.65 16.76
N LYS A 42 -0.96 -7.63 16.15
CA LYS A 42 -1.00 -6.24 16.59
C LYS A 42 -1.75 -5.37 15.59
N ILE A 43 -2.50 -4.42 16.12
CA ILE A 43 -3.09 -3.32 15.35
C ILE A 43 -2.18 -2.13 15.49
N ILE A 44 -1.85 -1.52 14.36
CA ILE A 44 -0.98 -0.36 14.29
C ILE A 44 -1.72 0.75 13.57
N VAL A 45 -1.73 1.93 14.18
CA VAL A 45 -2.29 3.17 13.63
C VAL A 45 -1.15 4.17 13.43
N PHE A 46 -0.97 4.64 12.20
CA PHE A 46 0.05 5.64 11.88
C PHE A 46 -0.48 7.03 12.18
N LYS A 47 0.19 7.76 13.08
CA LYS A 47 -0.10 9.18 13.34
C LYS A 47 0.66 10.08 12.37
N SER A 48 1.89 9.72 12.02
CA SER A 48 2.69 10.41 11.01
C SER A 48 3.76 9.49 10.41
N GLY A 49 4.41 9.96 9.33
CA GLY A 49 5.50 9.26 8.66
C GLY A 49 5.05 8.37 7.50
N LEU A 50 5.98 7.52 7.06
CA LEU A 50 5.83 6.62 5.92
C LEU A 50 6.49 5.28 6.25
N ALA A 51 5.81 4.19 5.92
CA ALA A 51 6.31 2.84 6.07
C ALA A 51 5.78 1.93 4.95
N LYS A 52 6.23 0.69 4.92
CA LYS A 52 5.68 -0.37 4.06
C LYS A 52 5.44 -1.64 4.87
N LEU A 53 4.34 -2.33 4.57
CA LEU A 53 4.06 -3.67 5.07
C LEU A 53 4.43 -4.68 3.99
N SER A 54 5.25 -5.66 4.35
CA SER A 54 5.75 -6.67 3.43
C SER A 54 5.74 -8.05 4.06
N PHE A 55 5.60 -9.09 3.24
CA PHE A 55 6.03 -10.44 3.60
C PHE A 55 7.39 -10.75 2.96
N PHE A 56 8.16 -11.61 3.60
CA PHE A 56 9.49 -12.03 3.17
C PHE A 56 9.51 -13.54 3.02
N GLU A 57 9.95 -14.02 1.86
CA GLU A 57 10.10 -15.44 1.56
C GLU A 57 11.39 -15.66 0.77
N ASP A 58 12.25 -16.58 1.18
CA ASP A 58 13.52 -16.90 0.51
C ASP A 58 14.41 -15.68 0.17
N GLY A 59 14.41 -14.66 1.05
CA GLY A 59 15.16 -13.41 0.85
C GLY A 59 14.56 -12.46 -0.20
N GLU A 60 13.38 -12.78 -0.74
CA GLU A 60 12.60 -11.90 -1.60
C GLU A 60 11.53 -11.18 -0.78
N GLU A 61 11.32 -9.91 -1.12
CA GLU A 61 10.30 -9.07 -0.50
C GLU A 61 9.12 -8.92 -1.44
N PHE A 62 7.91 -9.15 -0.91
CA PHE A 62 6.68 -8.68 -1.54
C PHE A 62 6.05 -7.59 -0.68
N ILE A 63 5.94 -6.40 -1.26
CA ILE A 63 5.33 -5.26 -0.58
C ILE A 63 3.82 -5.35 -0.77
N ILE A 64 3.06 -5.49 0.31
CA ILE A 64 1.60 -5.54 0.24
C ILE A 64 1.08 -4.12 -0.05
N TYR A 65 1.42 -3.17 0.82
CA TYR A 65 1.06 -1.75 0.68
C TYR A 65 1.97 -0.83 1.49
N HIS A 66 1.98 0.45 1.13
CA HIS A 66 2.52 1.53 1.94
C HIS A 66 1.55 1.95 3.04
N LEU A 67 2.13 2.48 4.11
CA LEU A 67 1.45 2.97 5.30
C LEU A 67 1.89 4.41 5.54
N SER A 68 0.92 5.26 5.82
CA SER A 68 1.11 6.68 6.07
C SER A 68 0.14 7.16 7.14
N LYS A 69 0.18 8.46 7.46
CA LYS A 69 -0.74 9.09 8.41
C LYS A 69 -2.18 8.60 8.22
N ASN A 70 -2.85 8.27 9.33
CA ASN A 70 -4.22 7.78 9.42
C ASN A 70 -4.47 6.39 8.81
N ASN A 71 -3.44 5.67 8.36
CA ASN A 71 -3.61 4.26 8.00
C ASN A 71 -3.63 3.39 9.26
N ILE A 72 -4.50 2.39 9.22
CA ILE A 72 -4.54 1.29 10.18
C ILE A 72 -4.09 0.04 9.44
N THR A 73 -3.21 -0.73 10.06
CA THR A 73 -2.79 -2.03 9.58
C THR A 73 -2.82 -3.07 10.68
N ILE A 74 -2.76 -4.33 10.27
CA ILE A 74 -2.50 -5.46 11.13
C ILE A 74 -1.08 -5.94 10.87
N LEU A 75 -0.33 -6.20 11.93
CA LEU A 75 0.97 -6.85 11.90
C LEU A 75 0.83 -8.20 12.60
N ASP A 76 1.25 -9.26 11.92
CA ASP A 76 1.30 -10.63 12.42
C ASP A 76 2.68 -11.25 12.15
N GLU A 77 2.86 -12.53 12.49
CA GLU A 77 4.11 -13.27 12.35
C GLU A 77 4.61 -13.43 10.91
N THR A 78 3.75 -13.24 9.91
CA THR A 78 4.08 -13.45 8.49
C THR A 78 4.55 -12.16 7.80
N CYS A 79 4.36 -11.02 8.45
CA CYS A 79 4.63 -9.72 7.89
C CYS A 79 5.66 -8.94 8.72
N ALA A 80 6.27 -7.94 8.10
CA ALA A 80 7.07 -6.94 8.79
C ALA A 80 6.72 -5.55 8.27
N ILE A 81 6.88 -4.55 9.13
CA ILE A 81 6.75 -3.14 8.77
C ILE A 81 8.14 -2.51 8.75
N GLU A 82 8.56 -1.99 7.59
CA GLU A 82 9.78 -1.18 7.49
C GLU A 82 9.43 0.31 7.47
N ILE A 83 10.03 1.07 8.37
CA ILE A 83 9.86 2.52 8.49
C ILE A 83 10.72 3.24 7.44
N LEU A 84 10.09 3.93 6.50
CA LEU A 84 10.74 4.61 5.36
C LEU A 84 11.07 6.08 5.67
N GLU A 85 10.33 6.69 6.58
CA GLU A 85 10.52 8.03 7.14
C GLU A 85 10.24 7.99 8.64
N ASP A 86 10.90 8.86 9.43
CA ASP A 86 10.63 8.96 10.87
C ASP A 86 9.12 9.02 11.12
N SER A 87 8.62 8.09 11.95
CA SER A 87 7.19 7.80 12.09
C SER A 87 6.76 7.81 13.55
N GLU A 88 5.51 8.20 13.78
CA GLU A 88 4.85 8.16 15.06
C GLU A 88 3.66 7.20 14.94
N ILE A 89 3.60 6.18 15.79
CA ILE A 89 2.59 5.13 15.72
C ILE A 89 1.92 4.88 17.07
N TYR A 90 0.67 4.44 17.00
CA TYR A 90 -0.04 3.79 18.11
C TYR A 90 -0.14 2.31 17.81
N SER A 91 0.18 1.46 18.78
CA SER A 91 0.10 0.01 18.66
C SER A 91 -0.68 -0.60 19.82
N MET A 92 -1.42 -1.68 19.54
CA MET A 92 -2.08 -2.47 20.58
C MET A 92 -2.24 -3.93 20.14
N LYS A 93 -2.37 -4.84 21.10
CA LYS A 93 -2.72 -6.22 20.81
C LYS A 93 -4.21 -6.36 20.49
N ILE A 94 -4.56 -7.30 19.62
CA ILE A 94 -5.95 -7.52 19.21
C ILE A 94 -6.87 -7.84 20.41
N GLU A 95 -6.35 -8.53 21.42
CA GLU A 95 -7.10 -8.91 22.64
C GLU A 95 -7.48 -7.70 23.50
N SER A 96 -6.83 -6.55 23.30
CA SER A 96 -7.12 -5.33 24.06
C SER A 96 -8.21 -4.45 23.41
N LEU A 97 -8.77 -4.87 22.26
CA LEU A 97 -9.77 -4.09 21.52
C LEU A 97 -11.17 -4.08 22.12
N ASP A 98 -11.52 -5.07 22.94
CA ASP A 98 -12.92 -5.30 23.38
C ASP A 98 -13.57 -4.05 23.95
N GLU A 99 -12.80 -3.25 24.70
CA GLU A 99 -13.29 -2.00 25.27
C GLU A 99 -13.44 -0.89 24.25
N LEU A 100 -12.56 -0.82 23.25
CA LEU A 100 -12.63 0.16 22.16
C LEU A 100 -13.82 -0.12 21.23
N PHE A 101 -14.24 -1.39 21.10
CA PHE A 101 -15.40 -1.72 20.27
C PHE A 101 -16.73 -1.22 20.83
N LYS A 102 -16.78 -0.82 22.11
CA LYS A 102 -17.94 -0.12 22.69
C LYS A 102 -18.12 1.28 22.09
N ASN A 103 -17.05 1.89 21.57
CA ASN A 103 -17.11 3.15 20.86
C ASN A 103 -17.53 2.93 19.40
N ALA A 104 -18.80 3.17 19.11
CA ALA A 104 -19.38 2.96 17.78
C ALA A 104 -18.69 3.76 16.67
N LYS A 105 -18.10 4.93 16.97
CA LYS A 105 -17.37 5.73 15.96
C LYS A 105 -16.06 5.05 15.60
N PHE A 106 -15.30 4.59 16.60
CA PHE A 106 -14.08 3.80 16.40
C PHE A 106 -14.40 2.50 15.64
N SER A 107 -15.37 1.71 16.11
CA SER A 107 -15.75 0.44 15.50
C SER A 107 -16.10 0.59 14.02
N ASN A 108 -16.95 1.56 13.68
CA ASN A 108 -17.33 1.82 12.29
C ASN A 108 -16.13 2.21 11.41
N ALA A 109 -15.21 3.02 11.95
CA ALA A 109 -14.01 3.41 11.22
C ALA A 109 -13.06 2.22 11.02
N TYR A 110 -12.84 1.42 12.07
CA TYR A 110 -12.01 0.23 12.04
C TYR A 110 -12.54 -0.81 11.03
N PHE A 111 -13.85 -1.09 11.04
CA PHE A 111 -14.47 -2.02 10.08
C PHE A 111 -14.38 -1.54 8.63
N LYS A 112 -14.48 -0.23 8.37
CA LYS A 112 -14.23 0.33 7.03
C LYS A 112 -12.79 0.07 6.59
N THR A 113 -11.82 0.26 7.47
CA THR A 113 -10.41 -0.03 7.16
C THR A 113 -10.18 -1.51 6.89
N LEU A 114 -10.69 -2.41 7.73
CA LEU A 114 -10.58 -3.85 7.52
C LEU A 114 -11.21 -4.29 6.19
N THR A 115 -12.38 -3.74 5.86
CA THR A 115 -13.05 -4.01 4.58
C THR A 115 -12.17 -3.57 3.42
N ASN A 116 -11.55 -2.39 3.51
CA ASN A 116 -10.62 -1.90 2.48
C ASN A 116 -9.39 -2.81 2.35
N ILE A 117 -8.79 -3.25 3.46
CA ILE A 117 -7.65 -4.17 3.45
C ILE A 117 -8.01 -5.47 2.72
N VAL A 118 -9.17 -6.06 3.04
CA VAL A 118 -9.66 -7.29 2.38
C VAL A 118 -9.87 -7.08 0.88
N VAL A 119 -10.46 -5.95 0.48
CA VAL A 119 -10.67 -5.62 -0.94
C VAL A 119 -9.34 -5.48 -1.68
N VAL A 120 -8.38 -4.74 -1.12
CA VAL A 120 -7.04 -4.56 -1.70
C VAL A 120 -6.31 -5.90 -1.82
N GLN A 121 -6.34 -6.75 -0.78
CA GLN A 121 -5.72 -8.08 -0.84
C GLN A 121 -6.34 -8.96 -1.92
N ARG A 122 -7.67 -8.95 -2.08
CA ARG A 122 -8.33 -9.70 -3.16
C ARG A 122 -7.94 -9.20 -4.55
N GLN A 123 -7.76 -7.89 -4.72
CA GLN A 123 -7.26 -7.32 -5.99
C GLN A 123 -5.84 -7.77 -6.29
N ILE A 124 -4.96 -7.78 -5.28
CA ILE A 124 -3.59 -8.31 -5.39
C ILE A 124 -3.61 -9.78 -5.80
N ILE A 125 -4.40 -10.61 -5.11
CA ILE A 125 -4.52 -12.05 -5.40
C ILE A 125 -5.02 -12.27 -6.83
N LYS A 126 -6.06 -11.54 -7.26
CA LYS A 126 -6.57 -11.63 -8.64
C LYS A 126 -5.48 -11.31 -9.67
N SER A 127 -4.72 -10.23 -9.45
CA SER A 127 -3.63 -9.84 -10.33
C SER A 127 -2.55 -10.93 -10.41
N ILE A 128 -2.15 -11.48 -9.27
CA ILE A 128 -1.14 -12.54 -9.23
C ILE A 128 -1.63 -13.82 -9.94
N LEU A 129 -2.86 -14.25 -9.69
CA LEU A 129 -3.37 -15.52 -10.21
C LEU A 129 -3.65 -15.49 -11.71
N PHE A 130 -4.16 -14.38 -12.22
CA PHE A 130 -4.72 -14.34 -13.57
C PHE A 130 -3.91 -13.49 -14.55
N GLU A 131 -3.13 -12.52 -14.09
CA GLU A 131 -2.42 -11.61 -14.99
C GLU A 131 -0.97 -12.06 -15.22
N ASN A 132 -0.51 -11.93 -16.48
CA ASN A 132 0.90 -12.10 -16.82
C ASN A 132 1.74 -10.89 -16.36
N ALA A 133 3.06 -10.94 -16.54
CA ALA A 133 3.96 -9.87 -16.09
C ALA A 133 3.57 -8.47 -16.56
N LYS A 134 3.16 -8.31 -17.83
CA LYS A 134 2.71 -7.03 -18.39
C LYS A 134 1.37 -6.59 -17.79
N GLY A 135 0.45 -7.53 -17.59
CA GLY A 135 -0.84 -7.30 -16.92
C GLY A 135 -0.68 -6.81 -15.48
N ARG A 136 0.17 -7.45 -14.67
CA ARG A 136 0.40 -7.01 -13.28
C ARG A 136 0.99 -5.61 -13.19
N ILE A 137 1.94 -5.27 -14.07
CA ILE A 137 2.48 -3.91 -14.17
C ILE A 137 1.39 -2.93 -14.59
N ALA A 138 0.57 -3.28 -15.59
CA ALA A 138 -0.54 -2.44 -16.05
C ALA A 138 -1.57 -2.19 -14.94
N SER A 139 -1.98 -3.24 -14.22
CA SER A 139 -2.87 -3.16 -13.05
C SER A 139 -2.36 -2.19 -12.01
N PHE A 140 -1.09 -2.31 -11.62
CA PHE A 140 -0.46 -1.41 -10.66
C PHE A 140 -0.42 0.05 -11.14
N LEU A 141 -0.06 0.28 -12.40
CA LEU A 141 0.00 1.64 -12.96
C LEU A 141 -1.38 2.28 -13.07
N ILE A 142 -2.41 1.51 -13.40
CA ILE A 142 -3.80 1.98 -13.43
C ILE A 142 -4.28 2.34 -12.03
N GLU A 143 -4.00 1.48 -11.05
CA GLU A 143 -4.28 1.73 -9.65
C GLU A 143 -3.64 3.04 -9.18
N LEU A 144 -2.34 3.22 -9.44
CA LEU A 144 -1.59 4.42 -9.09
C LEU A 144 -2.11 5.68 -9.80
N ALA A 145 -2.43 5.59 -11.09
CA ALA A 145 -3.00 6.70 -11.85
C ALA A 145 -4.36 7.14 -11.31
N ASN A 146 -5.20 6.19 -10.89
CA ASN A 146 -6.52 6.47 -10.32
C ASN A 146 -6.41 7.10 -8.93
N GLU A 147 -5.44 6.66 -8.13
CA GLU A 147 -5.17 7.24 -6.81
C GLU A 147 -4.66 8.68 -6.91
N GLN A 148 -3.66 8.92 -7.76
CA GLN A 148 -3.06 10.26 -7.92
C GLN A 148 -4.00 11.21 -8.64
N ASN A 149 -4.81 10.69 -9.56
CA ASN A 149 -5.78 11.44 -10.36
C ASN A 149 -5.16 12.67 -11.05
N LEU A 150 -3.94 12.51 -11.56
CA LEU A 150 -3.19 13.57 -12.25
C LEU A 150 -3.36 13.43 -13.77
N ASN A 151 -3.42 14.57 -14.46
CA ASN A 151 -3.50 14.64 -15.91
C ASN A 151 -2.54 15.69 -16.45
N GLN A 152 -1.95 15.42 -17.61
CA GLN A 152 -1.08 16.35 -18.33
C GLN A 152 -1.28 16.19 -19.84
N ASN A 153 -1.59 17.30 -20.52
CA ASN A 153 -1.82 17.34 -21.97
C ASN A 153 -2.87 16.33 -22.46
N GLY A 154 -3.92 16.10 -21.67
CA GLY A 154 -5.00 15.14 -22.00
C GLY A 154 -4.69 13.68 -21.70
N TYR A 155 -3.50 13.36 -21.18
CA TYR A 155 -3.11 12.01 -20.78
C TYR A 155 -3.09 11.86 -19.26
N LYS A 156 -3.35 10.64 -18.77
CA LYS A 156 -3.12 10.34 -17.36
C LYS A 156 -1.63 10.42 -17.05
N TYR A 157 -1.30 11.17 -16.01
CA TYR A 157 0.05 11.35 -15.52
C TYR A 157 0.27 10.48 -14.29
N ILE A 158 1.42 9.80 -14.24
CA ILE A 158 1.83 8.97 -13.10
C ILE A 158 3.18 9.44 -12.61
N PHE A 159 3.26 9.71 -11.30
CA PHE A 159 4.50 9.78 -10.56
C PHE A 159 4.74 8.47 -9.82
N LEU A 160 5.79 7.73 -10.17
CA LEU A 160 6.21 6.51 -9.49
C LEU A 160 7.29 6.86 -8.44
N PRO A 161 6.96 6.97 -7.14
CA PRO A 161 7.86 7.51 -6.11
C PRO A 161 9.04 6.57 -5.76
N PHE A 162 9.22 5.49 -6.50
CA PHE A 162 10.22 4.46 -6.23
C PHE A 162 10.75 3.83 -7.52
N SER A 163 11.77 3.00 -7.37
CA SER A 163 12.44 2.33 -8.49
C SER A 163 11.66 1.15 -9.05
N LEU A 164 12.02 0.69 -10.25
CA LEU A 164 11.47 -0.56 -10.82
C LEU A 164 11.76 -1.80 -9.96
N LYS A 165 12.78 -1.77 -9.09
CA LYS A 165 13.02 -2.83 -8.10
C LYS A 165 11.90 -2.87 -7.06
N VAL A 166 11.49 -1.71 -6.55
CA VAL A 166 10.39 -1.62 -5.59
C VAL A 166 9.07 -1.98 -6.28
N LEU A 167 8.86 -1.52 -7.52
CA LEU A 167 7.72 -1.95 -8.33
C LEU A 167 7.65 -3.48 -8.46
N SER A 168 8.79 -4.15 -8.71
CA SER A 168 8.80 -5.61 -8.86
C SER A 168 8.34 -6.33 -7.59
N SER A 169 8.68 -5.79 -6.42
CA SER A 169 8.19 -6.28 -5.12
C SER A 169 6.68 -6.07 -4.94
N PHE A 170 6.10 -4.98 -5.44
CA PHE A 170 4.65 -4.82 -5.44
C PHE A 170 3.97 -5.85 -6.36
N VAL A 171 4.45 -6.04 -7.58
CA VAL A 171 3.75 -6.89 -8.56
C VAL A 171 4.09 -8.39 -8.45
N GLY A 172 4.91 -8.77 -7.46
CA GLY A 172 5.32 -10.16 -7.25
C GLY A 172 6.04 -10.74 -8.46
N LEU A 173 6.95 -9.96 -9.04
CA LEU A 173 7.78 -10.37 -10.16
C LEU A 173 9.26 -10.27 -9.77
N LYS A 174 10.09 -11.12 -10.35
CA LYS A 174 11.54 -10.88 -10.33
C LYS A 174 11.86 -9.55 -11.02
N ARG A 175 12.89 -8.86 -10.55
CA ARG A 175 13.33 -7.54 -11.04
C ARG A 175 13.49 -7.50 -12.56
N GLN A 176 14.10 -8.54 -13.16
CA GLN A 176 14.31 -8.61 -14.60
C GLN A 176 12.96 -8.66 -15.34
N SER A 177 12.03 -9.53 -14.91
CA SER A 177 10.71 -9.68 -15.54
C SER A 177 9.89 -8.39 -15.46
N ALA A 178 9.88 -7.71 -14.30
CA ALA A 178 9.22 -6.42 -14.15
C ALA A 178 9.83 -5.34 -15.06
N SER A 179 11.16 -5.27 -15.14
CA SER A 179 11.87 -4.34 -16.02
C SER A 179 11.55 -4.60 -17.49
N THR A 180 11.58 -5.86 -17.94
CA THR A 180 11.22 -6.23 -19.32
C THR A 180 9.79 -5.83 -19.64
N ALA A 181 8.83 -6.22 -18.81
CA ALA A 181 7.42 -5.90 -19.02
C ALA A 181 7.14 -4.39 -19.05
N PHE A 182 7.76 -3.62 -18.14
CA PHE A 182 7.63 -2.17 -18.09
C PHE A 182 8.22 -1.49 -19.34
N ASN A 183 9.41 -1.93 -19.79
CA ASN A 183 10.05 -1.38 -20.98
C ASN A 183 9.31 -1.75 -22.26
N GLU A 184 8.68 -2.92 -22.32
CA GLU A 184 7.79 -3.27 -23.42
C GLU A 184 6.60 -2.32 -23.51
N LEU A 185 5.97 -1.93 -22.40
CA LEU A 185 4.89 -0.93 -22.42
C LEU A 185 5.36 0.42 -22.98
N ILE A 186 6.61 0.81 -22.73
CA ILE A 186 7.20 2.01 -23.34
C ILE A 186 7.45 1.81 -24.83
N LYS A 187 8.05 0.67 -25.22
CA LYS A 187 8.35 0.33 -26.60
C LYS A 187 7.09 0.23 -27.47
N ASP A 188 6.01 -0.31 -26.90
CA ASP A 188 4.70 -0.47 -27.54
C ASP A 188 3.93 0.87 -27.62
N GLY A 189 4.50 1.98 -27.13
CA GLY A 189 3.91 3.31 -27.19
C GLY A 189 2.76 3.54 -26.20
N ILE A 190 2.60 2.64 -25.22
CA ILE A 190 1.50 2.66 -24.25
C ILE A 190 1.83 3.58 -23.08
N LEU A 191 3.12 3.62 -22.70
CA LEU A 191 3.67 4.56 -21.73
C LEU A 191 4.70 5.46 -22.41
N ARG A 192 4.73 6.72 -22.02
CA ARG A 192 5.82 7.64 -22.38
C ARG A 192 6.56 8.06 -21.13
N LYS A 193 7.85 7.75 -21.08
CA LYS A 193 8.76 8.22 -20.02
C LYS A 193 9.02 9.71 -20.19
N ILE A 194 8.84 10.48 -19.11
CA ILE A 194 9.22 11.90 -19.04
C ILE A 194 10.54 12.02 -18.27
N THR A 195 10.58 11.47 -17.06
CA THR A 195 11.79 11.35 -16.25
C THR A 195 11.94 9.94 -15.69
N GLN A 196 12.87 9.72 -14.76
CA GLN A 196 13.02 8.42 -14.11
C GLN A 196 11.77 7.99 -13.32
N HIS A 197 11.01 8.95 -12.80
CA HIS A 197 9.86 8.71 -11.93
C HIS A 197 8.54 9.14 -12.57
N GLU A 198 8.56 9.83 -13.71
CA GLU A 198 7.36 10.45 -14.28
C GLU A 198 7.04 9.86 -15.64
N PHE A 199 5.77 9.47 -15.81
CA PHE A 199 5.28 8.76 -16.98
C PHE A 199 3.91 9.29 -17.39
N LEU A 200 3.62 9.23 -18.70
CA LEU A 200 2.29 9.43 -19.24
C LEU A 200 1.73 8.11 -19.75
N ILE A 201 0.47 7.83 -19.42
CA ILE A 201 -0.28 6.74 -20.06
C ILE A 201 -0.85 7.28 -21.36
N ILE A 202 -0.27 6.84 -22.48
CA ILE A 202 -0.65 7.30 -23.82
C ILE A 202 -1.91 6.58 -24.31
N ASP A 203 -1.99 5.26 -24.08
CA ASP A 203 -3.17 4.47 -24.42
C ASP A 203 -3.71 3.75 -23.18
N TYR A 204 -4.61 4.43 -22.47
CA TYR A 204 -5.23 3.89 -21.26
C TYR A 204 -6.08 2.64 -21.55
N LYS A 205 -6.78 2.60 -22.68
CA LYS A 205 -7.63 1.46 -23.05
C LYS A 205 -6.77 0.23 -23.34
N LYS A 206 -5.67 0.40 -24.07
CA LYS A 206 -4.73 -0.69 -24.32
C LYS A 206 -4.06 -1.15 -23.04
N LEU A 207 -3.68 -0.23 -22.15
CA LEU A 207 -3.13 -0.59 -20.85
C LEU A 207 -4.13 -1.43 -20.04
N GLU A 208 -5.40 -1.05 -20.02
CA GLU A 208 -6.46 -1.79 -19.33
C GLU A 208 -6.69 -3.18 -19.93
N SER A 209 -6.52 -3.35 -21.24
CA SER A 209 -6.67 -4.66 -21.91
C SER A 209 -5.67 -5.73 -21.46
N TYR A 210 -4.60 -5.36 -20.75
CA TYR A 210 -3.66 -6.34 -20.18
C TYR A 210 -4.12 -6.95 -18.84
N LYS A 211 -5.19 -6.43 -18.22
CA LYS A 211 -5.70 -6.90 -16.92
C LYS A 211 -6.58 -8.17 -17.02
N ASN A 212 -6.69 -8.73 -18.23
CA ASN A 212 -7.70 -9.69 -18.70
C ASN A 212 -9.11 -9.12 -18.82
#